data_AF-A0A2M7Z3B8-F1
#
_entry.id   AF-A0A2M7Z3B8-F1
#
_cell.length_a   1.000
_cell.length_b   1.000
_cell.length_c   1.000
_cell.angle_alpha   90.00
_cell.angle_beta   90.00
_cell.angle_gamma   90.00
#
_symmetry.space_group_name_H-M   'P 1'
#
loop_
_entity.id
_entity.type
_entity.pdbx_description
1 polymer ?
#
loop_
_entity_poly.entity_id
_entity_poly.type
_entity_poly.pdbx_seq_one_letter_code
_entity_poly.pdbx_strand_id
1 'polypeptide(L)' 'EEDLLVIPSVLLSEKNTAVIYGFPEKGVCLIEVSTKMKKDLKELLKKFKTK' A
#
# COMPACT_ATOMS: atom_id res chain seq x y z
N GLU A 1 -11.98 2.30 -4.51
CA GLU A 1 -11.76 0.86 -4.29
C GLU A 1 -10.28 0.51 -4.49
N GLU A 2 -9.68 0.91 -5.61
CA GLU A 2 -8.26 0.69 -5.94
C GLU A 2 -7.27 1.20 -4.87
N ASP A 3 -7.54 2.35 -4.25
CA ASP A 3 -6.71 2.88 -3.16
C ASP A 3 -6.62 1.94 -1.94
N LEU A 4 -7.66 1.16 -1.66
CA LEU A 4 -7.62 0.19 -0.55
C LEU A 4 -6.90 -1.09 -0.95
N LEU A 5 -6.98 -1.49 -2.22
CA LEU A 5 -6.27 -2.64 -2.77
C LEU A 5 -4.75 -2.44 -2.78
N VAL A 6 -4.27 -1.20 -2.71
CA VAL A 6 -2.83 -0.91 -2.63
C VAL A 6 -2.19 -1.49 -1.36
N ILE A 7 -2.94 -1.57 -0.26
CA ILE A 7 -2.44 -2.02 1.04
C ILE A 7 -1.96 -3.48 0.97
N PRO A 8 -2.79 -4.47 0.56
CA PRO A 8 -2.33 -5.84 0.41
C PRO A 8 -1.25 -5.97 -0.68
N SER A 9 -1.34 -5.23 -1.79
CA SER A 9 -0.33 -5.25 -2.85
C SER A 9 1.05 -4.86 -2.33
N VAL A 10 1.17 -3.77 -1.56
CA VAL A 10 2.43 -3.35 -0.95
C VAL A 10 2.91 -4.32 0.12
N LEU A 11 2.01 -4.87 0.94
CA LEU A 11 2.39 -5.78 2.02
C LEU A 11 2.91 -7.13 1.50
N LEU A 12 2.32 -7.65 0.42
CA LEU A 12 2.65 -8.95 -0.17
C LEU A 12 3.78 -8.90 -1.21
N SER A 13 4.04 -7.75 -1.84
CA SER A 13 5.13 -7.60 -2.83
C SER A 13 6.52 -7.65 -2.20
N GLU A 14 7.56 -7.96 -2.98
CA GLU A 14 8.94 -7.91 -2.49
C GLU A 14 9.44 -6.48 -2.23
N LYS A 15 10.57 -6.34 -1.52
CA LYS A 15 11.22 -5.04 -1.33
C LYS A 15 11.81 -4.56 -2.67
N ASN A 16 11.80 -3.26 -2.91
CA ASN A 16 12.25 -2.62 -4.16
C ASN A 16 11.38 -2.95 -5.38
N THR A 17 10.16 -3.45 -5.16
CA THR A 17 9.13 -3.57 -6.20
C THR A 17 8.36 -2.25 -6.33
N ALA A 18 7.91 -1.91 -7.54
CA ALA A 18 7.00 -0.80 -7.78
C ALA A 18 5.54 -1.31 -7.87
N VAL A 19 4.64 -0.70 -7.10
CA VAL A 19 3.18 -0.89 -7.22
C VAL A 19 2.62 0.34 -7.94
N ILE A 20 1.91 0.09 -9.04
CA ILE A 20 1.34 1.13 -9.91
C ILE A 20 -0.16 0.90 -10.02
N TYR A 21 -0.96 1.95 -9.83
CA TYR A 21 -2.41 1.87 -9.97
C TYR A 21 -3.00 3.20 -10.43
N GLY A 22 -4.20 3.15 -11.02
CA GLY A 22 -4.90 4.33 -11.51
C GLY A 22 -5.47 5.15 -10.38
N PHE A 23 -5.45 6.47 -10.52
CA PHE A 23 -6.19 7.36 -9.64
C PHE A 23 -7.13 8.23 -10.50
N PRO A 24 -8.44 7.91 -10.52
CA PRO A 24 -9.40 8.61 -11.36
C PRO A 24 -9.27 10.13 -11.24
N GLU A 25 -9.31 10.82 -12.38
CA GLU A 25 -9.18 12.28 -12.51
C GLU A 25 -7.83 12.87 -12.06
N LYS A 26 -6.87 12.04 -11.62
CA LYS A 26 -5.57 12.46 -11.08
C LYS A 26 -4.38 11.75 -11.73
N GLY A 27 -4.62 10.70 -12.52
CA GLY A 27 -3.59 10.00 -13.30
C GLY A 27 -3.23 8.65 -12.69
N VAL A 28 -1.95 8.45 -12.39
CA VAL A 28 -1.41 7.18 -11.91
C VAL A 28 -0.62 7.41 -10.63
N CYS A 29 -0.77 6.51 -9.66
CA CYS A 29 0.02 6.50 -8.44
C CYS A 29 1.13 5.44 -8.56
N LEU A 30 2.34 5.81 -8.14
CA LEU A 30 3.51 4.94 -8.09
C LEU A 30 3.99 4.85 -6.64
N ILE A 31 4.10 3.63 -6.12
CA ILE A 31 4.62 3.36 -4.78
C ILE A 31 5.80 2.41 -4.88
N GLU A 32 6.95 2.84 -4.36
CA GLU A 32 8.10 1.97 -4.16
C GLU A 32 7.96 1.19 -2.83
N VAL A 33 8.01 -0.13 -2.92
CA VAL A 33 7.86 -1.01 -1.75
C VAL A 33 9.15 -0.99 -0.94
N SER A 34 9.12 -0.23 0.15
CA SER A 34 10.19 -0.16 1.15
C SER A 34 9.79 -0.84 2.46
N THR A 35 10.79 -1.20 3.27
CA THR A 35 10.56 -1.74 4.63
C THR A 35 9.79 -0.74 5.51
N LYS A 36 10.04 0.56 5.34
CA LYS A 36 9.32 1.63 6.05
C LYS A 36 7.84 1.64 5.65
N MET A 37 7.55 1.63 4.34
CA MET A 37 6.17 1.63 3.84
C MET A 37 5.37 0.43 4.35
N LYS A 38 5.96 -0.77 4.31
CA LYS A 38 5.33 -1.97 4.87
C LYS A 38 5.06 -1.86 6.37
N LYS A 39 5.97 -1.25 7.14
CA LYS A 39 5.80 -1.03 8.58
C LYS A 39 4.64 -0.07 8.84
N ASP A 40 4.61 1.06 8.15
CA ASP A 40 3.60 2.10 8.33
C ASP A 40 2.19 1.56 8.03
N LEU A 41 2.04 0.77 6.95
CA LEU A 41 0.77 0.09 6.62
C LEU A 41 0.37 -0.96 7.66
N LYS A 42 1.33 -1.74 8.21
CA LYS A 42 1.03 -2.70 9.30
C LYS A 42 0.57 -1.99 10.56
N GLU A 43 1.22 -0.89 10.95
CA GLU A 43 0.80 -0.09 12.10
C GLU A 43 -0.58 0.55 11.88
N LEU A 44 -0.87 1.01 10.66
CA LEU A 44 -2.21 1.47 10.30
C LEU A 44 -3.25 0.38 10.52
N LEU A 45 -3.04 -0.82 9.96
CA LEU A 45 -3.98 -1.95 10.10
C LEU A 45 -4.20 -2.38 11.55
N LYS A 46 -3.17 -2.26 12.42
CA LYS A 46 -3.33 -2.55 13.85
C LYS A 46 -4.34 -1.63 14.53
N LYS A 47 -4.51 -0.39 14.08
CA LYS A 47 -5.50 0.55 14.65
C LYS A 47 -6.95 0.11 14.41
N PHE A 48 -7.17 -0.72 13.39
CA PHE A 48 -8.49 -1.25 13.03
C PHE A 48 -8.73 -2.66 13.57
N LYS A 49 -7.73 -3.30 14.19
CA LYS A 49 -7.96 -4.54 14.93
C LYS A 49 -8.62 -4.22 16.27
N THR A 50 -9.93 -4.43 16.34
CA THR A 50 -10.64 -4.62 17.60
C THR A 50 -10.28 -5.98 18.21
N LYS A 51 -10.23 -6.04 19.55
CA LYS A 51 -10.06 -7.28 20.31
C LYS A 51 -11.25 -8.21 20.12
#